data_AF-A0AAJ7W7R1-F1
#
_entry.id   AF-A0AAJ7W7R1-F1
#
_cell.length_a   1.000
_cell.length_b   1.000
_cell.length_c   1.000
_cell.angle_alpha   90.00
_cell.angle_beta   90.00
_cell.angle_gamma   90.00
#
_symmetry.space_group_name_H-M   'P 1'
#
loop_
_entity.id
_entity.type
_entity.pdbx_description
1 polymer ?
#
loop_
_entity_poly.entity_id
_entity_poly.type
_entity_poly.pdbx_seq_one_letter_code
_entity_poly.pdbx_strand_id
1 'polypeptide(L)'
;MSQINGAQSILKFAKLSEKAFAPMKGSAAAAGYDLRSAYEYVVPARGKQLIKTDLQIEVPSGTYGRVAPRSGLAWKNHIDVGAGVIDADYSEENVWKLCQEVATKHGAELQHCHVAFISNPGRSVPLWRQRAGKDEDKLVVWDYHVILIYAPDERAVVYDLDSALPFPTHFWKYATETFRSDEALRPEYHRRFRLVPASVYLQQFASDRHHMKREDGTWIKTPPDYPPISIPTCKDNLDTFINMEQGTGLGVIMSLKQLVNRFYRPSVTPVAPPPPQPQATPT
;
A
#
# COMPACT_ATOMS: atom_id res chain seq x y z
N MET A 1 9.20 31.15 29.25
CA MET A 1 8.13 30.13 29.28
C MET A 1 7.20 30.39 28.11
N SER A 2 7.49 29.80 26.93
CA SER A 2 6.60 29.87 25.77
C SER A 2 5.58 28.74 25.86
N GLN A 3 4.29 29.10 25.80
CA GLN A 3 3.20 28.13 25.74
C GLN A 3 3.25 27.37 24.42
N ILE A 4 3.29 26.05 24.50
CA ILE A 4 3.11 25.15 23.36
C ILE A 4 1.59 25.00 23.16
N ASN A 5 1.06 25.53 22.05
CA ASN A 5 -0.30 25.26 21.63
C ASN A 5 -0.45 23.76 21.33
N GLY A 6 -1.02 23.01 22.28
CA GLY A 6 -1.29 21.58 22.11
C GLY A 6 -2.46 21.36 21.17
N ALA A 7 -2.20 20.82 19.97
CA ALA A 7 -3.25 20.30 19.12
C ALA A 7 -4.00 19.18 19.87
N GLN A 8 -5.33 19.29 19.97
CA GLN A 8 -6.15 18.26 20.63
C GLN A 8 -6.09 16.94 19.85
N SER A 9 -5.74 15.85 20.55
CA SER A 9 -5.75 14.49 20.00
C SER A 9 -7.18 13.94 19.93
N ILE A 10 -7.81 14.00 18.75
CA ILE A 10 -9.20 13.57 18.52
C ILE A 10 -9.22 12.21 17.80
N LEU A 11 -9.85 11.21 18.43
CA LEU A 11 -10.17 9.92 17.79
C LEU A 11 -11.48 10.08 17.00
N LYS A 12 -11.45 9.85 15.69
CA LYS A 12 -12.65 9.87 14.84
C LYS A 12 -13.10 8.46 14.52
N PHE A 13 -14.40 8.26 14.35
CA PHE A 13 -14.95 6.97 13.95
C PHE A 13 -16.17 7.15 13.05
N ALA A 14 -16.43 6.16 12.20
CA ALA A 14 -17.64 6.04 11.41
C ALA A 14 -18.31 4.69 11.68
N LYS A 15 -19.63 4.70 11.73
CA LYS A 15 -20.46 3.48 11.78
C LYS A 15 -20.77 3.05 10.36
N LEU A 16 -20.39 1.83 10.00
CA LEU A 16 -20.58 1.27 8.67
C LEU A 16 -21.94 0.58 8.50
N SER A 17 -22.66 0.38 9.60
CA SER A 17 -24.03 -0.16 9.62
C SER A 17 -24.80 0.34 10.84
N GLU A 18 -26.13 0.18 10.84
CA GLU A 18 -26.98 0.48 12.01
C GLU A 18 -26.67 -0.40 13.22
N LYS A 19 -26.02 -1.54 12.99
CA LYS A 19 -25.62 -2.50 14.03
C LYS A 19 -24.35 -2.08 14.77
N ALA A 20 -23.62 -1.09 14.25
CA ALA A 20 -22.38 -0.61 14.84
C ALA A 20 -22.62 0.24 16.10
N PHE A 21 -21.79 0.01 17.12
CA PHE A 21 -21.82 0.76 18.37
C PHE A 21 -20.70 1.80 18.41
N ALA A 22 -20.99 3.01 18.86
CA ALA A 22 -19.96 4.03 19.01
C ALA A 22 -18.89 3.58 20.05
N PRO A 23 -17.59 3.82 19.82
CA PRO A 23 -16.56 3.59 20.82
C PRO A 23 -16.84 4.44 22.07
N MET A 24 -16.85 3.82 23.25
CA MET A 24 -17.17 4.50 24.51
C MET A 24 -16.04 4.40 25.52
N LYS A 25 -15.73 5.49 26.23
CA LYS A 25 -14.82 5.41 27.38
C LYS A 25 -15.58 4.95 28.61
N GLY A 26 -14.99 4.00 29.36
CA GLY A 26 -15.54 3.56 30.65
C GLY A 26 -15.41 4.59 31.77
N SER A 27 -14.47 5.53 31.65
CA SER A 27 -14.28 6.66 32.57
C SER A 27 -13.52 7.79 31.86
N ALA A 28 -13.52 9.01 32.44
CA ALA A 28 -12.78 10.14 31.87
C ALA A 28 -11.27 9.85 31.72
N ALA A 29 -10.69 9.08 32.64
CA ALA A 29 -9.28 8.68 32.65
C ALA A 29 -9.02 7.30 31.98
N ALA A 30 -10.04 6.68 31.35
CA ALA A 30 -9.86 5.38 30.72
C ALA A 30 -8.84 5.45 29.58
N ALA A 31 -7.92 4.48 29.57
CA ALA A 31 -6.83 4.39 28.60
C ALA A 31 -7.27 4.01 27.18
N GLY A 32 -8.49 3.48 27.01
CA GLY A 32 -9.01 3.03 25.73
C GLY A 32 -10.52 3.18 25.63
N TYR A 33 -11.03 2.88 24.43
CA TYR A 33 -12.45 2.89 24.12
C TYR A 33 -12.95 1.45 24.05
N ASP A 34 -14.05 1.16 24.74
CA ASP A 34 -14.73 -0.13 24.64
C ASP A 34 -15.31 -0.30 23.23
N LEU A 35 -14.96 -1.41 22.59
CA LEU A 35 -15.49 -1.86 21.31
C LEU A 35 -16.56 -2.94 21.55
N ARG A 36 -17.61 -2.95 20.73
CA ARG A 36 -18.71 -3.92 20.81
C ARG A 36 -18.88 -4.63 19.47
N SER A 37 -19.33 -5.88 19.51
CA SER A 37 -19.68 -6.61 18.29
C SER A 37 -20.94 -6.02 17.67
N ALA A 38 -20.97 -5.94 16.33
CA ALA A 38 -22.18 -5.58 15.58
C ALA A 38 -23.13 -6.78 15.39
N TYR A 39 -22.66 -7.99 15.68
CA TYR A 39 -23.41 -9.23 15.50
C TYR A 39 -23.24 -10.14 16.72
N GLU A 40 -24.12 -11.14 16.81
CA GLU A 40 -23.97 -12.24 17.75
C GLU A 40 -22.87 -13.19 17.26
N TYR A 41 -22.00 -13.58 18.18
CA TYR A 41 -20.89 -14.49 17.91
C TYR A 41 -20.73 -15.46 19.07
N VAL A 42 -20.33 -16.69 18.72
CA VAL A 42 -19.80 -17.66 19.68
C VAL A 42 -18.33 -17.85 19.37
N VAL A 43 -17.48 -17.65 20.38
CA VAL A 43 -16.06 -18.04 20.30
C VAL A 43 -15.99 -19.50 20.77
N PRO A 44 -15.64 -20.47 19.90
CA PRO A 44 -15.58 -21.86 20.30
C PRO A 44 -14.49 -22.07 21.35
N ALA A 45 -14.73 -22.98 22.29
CA ALA A 45 -13.75 -23.34 23.32
C ALA A 45 -12.44 -23.78 22.66
N ARG A 46 -11.31 -23.22 23.12
CA ARG A 46 -9.97 -23.44 22.55
C ARG A 46 -9.84 -23.07 21.06
N GLY A 47 -10.72 -22.20 20.54
CA GLY A 47 -10.67 -21.71 19.17
C GLY A 47 -10.57 -20.19 19.08
N LYS A 48 -10.79 -19.65 17.87
CA LYS A 48 -10.73 -18.21 17.57
C LYS A 48 -11.93 -17.80 16.73
N GLN A 49 -12.33 -16.53 16.83
CA GLN A 49 -13.40 -15.96 16.02
C GLN A 49 -13.06 -14.52 15.62
N LEU A 50 -13.36 -14.14 14.37
CA LEU A 50 -13.25 -12.76 13.89
C LEU A 50 -14.55 -12.01 14.21
N ILE A 51 -14.47 -11.06 15.13
CA ILE A 51 -15.62 -10.30 15.62
C ILE A 51 -15.73 -8.99 14.84
N LYS A 52 -16.77 -8.83 14.02
CA LYS A 52 -17.00 -7.58 13.29
C LYS A 52 -17.64 -6.53 14.20
N THR A 53 -17.07 -5.34 14.21
CA THR A 53 -17.57 -4.16 14.94
C THR A 53 -18.39 -3.22 14.06
N ASP A 54 -18.27 -3.36 12.74
CA ASP A 54 -18.77 -2.41 11.73
C ASP A 54 -18.38 -0.96 12.02
N LEU A 55 -17.19 -0.77 12.60
CA LEU A 55 -16.59 0.52 12.87
C LEU A 55 -15.36 0.72 12.00
N GLN A 56 -15.28 1.91 11.42
CA GLN A 56 -14.04 2.44 10.88
C GLN A 56 -13.50 3.48 11.86
N ILE A 57 -12.21 3.44 12.14
CA ILE A 57 -11.56 4.32 13.11
C ILE A 57 -10.41 5.06 12.44
N GLU A 58 -10.33 6.37 12.72
CA GLU A 58 -9.20 7.22 12.40
C GLU A 58 -8.52 7.62 13.71
N VAL A 59 -7.32 7.12 13.92
CA VAL A 59 -6.50 7.45 15.10
C VAL A 59 -5.83 8.81 14.93
N PRO A 60 -5.62 9.58 16.01
CA PRO A 60 -4.87 10.84 15.96
C PRO A 60 -3.49 10.66 15.32
N SER A 61 -3.02 11.69 14.63
CA SER A 61 -1.66 11.70 14.08
C SER A 61 -0.63 11.40 15.16
N GLY A 62 0.36 10.57 14.83
CA GLY A 62 1.39 10.12 15.78
C GLY A 62 0.95 9.01 16.75
N THR A 63 -0.26 8.47 16.61
CA THR A 63 -0.76 7.34 17.41
C THR A 63 -1.13 6.15 16.51
N TYR A 64 -1.25 4.96 17.09
CA TYR A 64 -1.76 3.77 16.41
C TYR A 64 -2.99 3.22 17.14
N GLY A 65 -3.80 2.43 16.45
CA GLY A 65 -4.97 1.78 17.04
C GLY A 65 -4.59 0.44 17.65
N ARG A 66 -4.77 0.28 18.97
CA ARG A 66 -4.63 -1.02 19.64
C ARG A 66 -5.98 -1.54 20.12
N VAL A 67 -6.41 -2.68 19.57
CA VAL A 67 -7.47 -3.49 20.16
C VAL A 67 -6.84 -4.32 21.28
N ALA A 68 -7.28 -4.09 22.51
CA ALA A 68 -6.73 -4.72 23.70
C ALA A 68 -7.80 -5.53 24.44
N PRO A 69 -7.42 -6.61 25.15
CA PRO A 69 -8.36 -7.41 25.92
C PRO A 69 -8.93 -6.61 27.10
N ARG A 70 -10.21 -6.85 27.42
CA ARG A 70 -10.81 -6.39 28.68
C ARG A 70 -10.49 -7.40 29.77
N SER A 71 -9.89 -6.95 30.87
CA SER A 71 -9.46 -7.82 31.98
C SER A 71 -10.57 -8.74 32.50
N GLY A 72 -11.82 -8.27 32.52
CA GLY A 72 -12.97 -9.08 32.91
C GLY A 72 -13.24 -10.28 31.98
N LEU A 73 -13.13 -10.10 30.66
CA LEU A 73 -13.32 -11.18 29.69
C LEU A 73 -12.11 -12.14 29.67
N ALA A 74 -10.91 -11.59 29.83
CA ALA A 74 -9.69 -12.38 29.94
C ALA A 74 -9.73 -13.31 31.16
N TRP A 75 -10.10 -12.78 32.34
CA TRP A 75 -10.12 -13.55 33.57
C TRP A 75 -11.30 -14.52 33.67
N LYS A 76 -12.52 -14.08 33.29
CA LYS A 76 -13.74 -14.88 33.49
C LYS A 76 -14.01 -15.88 32.37
N ASN A 77 -13.59 -15.56 31.15
CA ASN A 77 -13.96 -16.32 29.95
C ASN A 77 -12.74 -16.80 29.15
N HIS A 78 -11.52 -16.56 29.64
CA HIS A 78 -10.28 -16.90 28.95
C HIS A 78 -10.23 -16.34 27.50
N ILE A 79 -10.81 -15.15 27.30
CA ILE A 79 -10.81 -14.47 26.00
C ILE A 79 -9.67 -13.47 25.95
N ASP A 80 -8.79 -13.66 24.97
CA ASP A 80 -7.73 -12.73 24.62
C ASP A 80 -7.96 -12.12 23.23
N VAL A 81 -7.31 -11.01 22.94
CA VAL A 81 -7.31 -10.39 21.62
C VAL A 81 -6.06 -10.87 20.87
N GLY A 82 -6.28 -11.48 19.69
CA GLY A 82 -5.22 -11.80 18.74
C GLY A 82 -4.69 -10.54 18.04
N ALA A 83 -4.47 -10.60 16.71
CA ALA A 83 -4.10 -9.43 15.90
C ALA A 83 -4.94 -8.19 16.29
N GLY A 84 -4.27 -7.13 16.73
CA GLY A 84 -4.92 -5.97 17.36
C GLY A 84 -4.27 -4.63 17.03
N VAL A 85 -3.32 -4.61 16.11
CA VAL A 85 -2.69 -3.39 15.59
C VAL A 85 -3.38 -3.02 14.27
N ILE A 86 -3.72 -1.75 14.07
CA ILE A 86 -4.49 -1.26 12.92
C ILE A 86 -3.62 -0.32 12.07
N ASP A 87 -2.81 -0.88 11.16
CA ASP A 87 -1.82 -0.17 10.32
C ASP A 87 -1.50 -0.89 8.98
N ALA A 88 -0.93 -0.19 7.98
CA ALA A 88 -0.59 -0.71 6.64
C ALA A 88 0.85 -0.36 6.21
N ASP A 89 1.87 -1.07 6.68
CA ASP A 89 3.29 -0.78 6.37
C ASP A 89 4.07 -2.05 5.98
N TYR A 90 5.27 -1.87 5.40
CA TYR A 90 6.15 -2.86 4.75
C TYR A 90 5.79 -3.22 3.29
N SER A 91 5.29 -2.26 2.50
CA SER A 91 4.93 -2.48 1.08
C SER A 91 6.12 -3.02 0.25
N GLU A 92 7.34 -2.60 0.57
CA GLU A 92 8.60 -3.04 -0.01
C GLU A 92 8.85 -4.54 0.25
N GLU A 93 8.66 -5.03 1.47
CA GLU A 93 8.85 -6.44 1.80
C GLU A 93 7.68 -7.29 1.29
N ASN A 94 6.46 -6.76 1.32
CA ASN A 94 5.27 -7.41 0.78
C ASN A 94 5.44 -7.69 -0.73
N VAL A 95 5.90 -6.69 -1.50
CA VAL A 95 6.20 -6.85 -2.92
C VAL A 95 7.41 -7.76 -3.14
N TRP A 96 8.43 -7.72 -2.27
CA TRP A 96 9.57 -8.64 -2.35
C TRP A 96 9.11 -10.10 -2.19
N LYS A 97 8.23 -10.38 -1.22
CA LYS A 97 7.65 -11.71 -1.00
C LYS A 97 6.81 -12.18 -2.18
N LEU A 98 6.04 -11.27 -2.79
CA LEU A 98 5.31 -11.58 -4.03
C LEU A 98 6.27 -11.95 -5.17
N CYS A 99 7.37 -11.21 -5.34
CA CYS A 99 8.41 -11.55 -6.32
C CYS A 99 9.06 -12.90 -6.01
N GLN A 100 9.34 -13.21 -4.74
CA GLN A 100 9.94 -14.48 -4.32
C GLN A 100 9.01 -15.66 -4.63
N GLU A 101 7.71 -15.49 -4.40
CA GLU A 101 6.71 -16.49 -4.72
C GLU A 101 6.62 -16.74 -6.23
N VAL A 102 6.61 -15.68 -7.05
CA VAL A 102 6.65 -15.80 -8.52
C VAL A 102 7.94 -16.51 -8.95
N ALA A 103 9.10 -16.14 -8.43
CA ALA A 103 10.37 -16.78 -8.78
C ALA A 103 10.37 -18.29 -8.48
N THR A 104 9.72 -18.68 -7.39
CA THR A 104 9.68 -20.07 -6.90
C THR A 104 8.63 -20.90 -7.64
N LYS A 105 7.43 -20.37 -7.85
CA LYS A 105 6.29 -21.11 -8.43
C LYS A 105 6.16 -20.94 -9.95
N HIS A 106 6.62 -19.81 -10.47
CA HIS A 106 6.41 -19.34 -11.84
C HIS A 106 7.67 -18.65 -12.39
N GLY A 107 8.86 -19.25 -12.23
CA GLY A 107 10.14 -18.60 -12.52
C GLY A 107 10.27 -17.99 -13.93
N ALA A 108 9.62 -18.59 -14.94
CA ALA A 108 9.59 -18.07 -16.31
C ALA A 108 8.84 -16.73 -16.43
N GLU A 109 7.91 -16.44 -15.53
CA GLU A 109 7.12 -15.20 -15.50
C GLU A 109 7.85 -14.04 -14.83
N LEU A 110 8.91 -14.31 -14.05
CA LEU A 110 9.62 -13.30 -13.28
C LEU A 110 10.23 -12.21 -14.18
N GLN A 111 10.60 -12.54 -15.41
CA GLN A 111 11.13 -11.58 -16.40
C GLN A 111 10.10 -10.52 -16.82
N HIS A 112 8.81 -10.80 -16.65
CA HIS A 112 7.71 -9.90 -16.96
C HIS A 112 7.29 -9.03 -15.76
N CYS A 113 7.88 -9.29 -14.58
CA CYS A 113 7.61 -8.60 -13.33
C CYS A 113 8.55 -7.40 -13.12
N HIS A 114 7.96 -6.26 -12.79
CA HIS A 114 8.66 -5.02 -12.47
C HIS A 114 8.17 -4.46 -11.14
N VAL A 115 9.08 -4.15 -10.24
CA VAL A 115 8.80 -3.49 -8.97
C VAL A 115 8.88 -1.99 -9.18
N ALA A 116 7.82 -1.26 -8.81
CA ALA A 116 7.79 0.19 -8.90
C ALA A 116 7.77 0.79 -7.49
N PHE A 117 8.86 1.46 -7.13
CA PHE A 117 8.89 2.39 -5.99
C PHE A 117 8.33 3.73 -6.43
N ILE A 118 7.40 4.26 -5.66
CA ILE A 118 6.68 5.49 -5.93
C ILE A 118 7.04 6.48 -4.82
N SER A 119 7.69 7.58 -5.17
CA SER A 119 8.06 8.63 -4.23
C SER A 119 8.38 9.91 -5.01
N ASN A 120 8.89 10.92 -4.34
CA ASN A 120 9.42 12.15 -4.93
C ASN A 120 10.46 12.77 -3.97
N PRO A 121 11.18 13.84 -4.37
CA PRO A 121 12.18 14.46 -3.50
C PRO A 121 11.63 14.93 -2.14
N GLY A 122 10.34 15.28 -2.08
CA GLY A 122 9.68 15.70 -0.85
C GLY A 122 9.14 14.56 0.01
N ARG A 123 9.27 13.29 -0.42
CA ARG A 123 8.64 12.12 0.20
C ARG A 123 7.18 12.38 0.56
N SER A 124 6.43 12.84 -0.43
CA SER A 124 5.03 13.20 -0.25
C SER A 124 4.30 12.96 -1.56
N VAL A 125 3.84 11.73 -1.75
CA VAL A 125 3.14 11.30 -2.98
C VAL A 125 1.69 10.95 -2.69
N PRO A 126 0.72 11.67 -3.28
CA PRO A 126 -0.69 11.34 -3.14
C PRO A 126 -1.05 10.14 -4.02
N LEU A 127 -1.69 9.14 -3.44
CA LEU A 127 -2.27 7.97 -4.10
C LEU A 127 -3.74 7.82 -3.69
N TRP A 128 -4.62 7.69 -4.67
CA TRP A 128 -6.06 7.48 -4.46
C TRP A 128 -6.40 6.00 -4.41
N ARG A 129 -7.63 5.68 -4.00
CA ARG A 129 -8.11 4.28 -3.90
C ARG A 129 -7.20 3.42 -3.04
N GLN A 130 -6.70 3.97 -1.93
CA GLN A 130 -5.89 3.24 -0.95
C GLN A 130 -6.77 2.82 0.23
N ARG A 131 -6.59 1.61 0.76
CA ARG A 131 -7.42 1.04 1.85
C ARG A 131 -7.41 1.90 3.11
N ALA A 132 -6.27 2.53 3.41
CA ALA A 132 -6.11 3.46 4.52
C ALA A 132 -6.79 4.83 4.30
N GLY A 133 -7.21 5.14 3.06
CA GLY A 133 -7.91 6.36 2.73
C GLY A 133 -9.35 6.39 3.27
N LYS A 134 -9.75 7.55 3.81
CA LYS A 134 -10.96 7.70 4.63
C LYS A 134 -12.19 8.19 3.85
N ASP A 135 -11.96 9.05 2.86
CA ASP A 135 -13.03 9.67 2.07
C ASP A 135 -13.41 8.78 0.87
N GLU A 136 -14.44 9.17 0.10
CA GLU A 136 -14.87 8.43 -1.10
C GLU A 136 -13.72 8.19 -2.10
N ASP A 137 -12.84 9.18 -2.18
CA ASP A 137 -11.64 9.19 -3.02
C ASP A 137 -10.53 8.26 -2.49
N LYS A 138 -10.59 7.89 -1.20
CA LYS A 138 -9.63 7.03 -0.54
C LYS A 138 -8.18 7.49 -0.77
N LEU A 139 -7.95 8.79 -0.64
CA LEU A 139 -6.64 9.42 -0.80
C LEU A 139 -5.74 9.15 0.42
N VAL A 140 -4.49 8.80 0.16
CA VAL A 140 -3.40 8.71 1.14
C VAL A 140 -2.18 9.41 0.57
N VAL A 141 -1.47 10.17 1.39
CA VAL A 141 -0.18 10.77 1.04
C VAL A 141 0.91 9.94 1.69
N TRP A 142 1.70 9.27 0.86
CA TRP A 142 2.78 8.39 1.30
C TRP A 142 4.13 9.09 1.23
N ASP A 143 5.07 8.68 2.08
CA ASP A 143 6.48 8.99 1.92
C ASP A 143 7.09 8.21 0.76
N TYR A 144 6.76 6.93 0.68
CA TYR A 144 6.91 6.09 -0.50
C TYR A 144 5.86 4.98 -0.51
N HIS A 145 5.61 4.39 -1.68
CA HIS A 145 4.78 3.19 -1.82
C HIS A 145 5.39 2.23 -2.83
N VAL A 146 5.19 0.93 -2.66
CA VAL A 146 5.75 -0.10 -3.55
C VAL A 146 4.66 -0.97 -4.12
N ILE A 147 4.68 -1.15 -5.44
CA ILE A 147 3.75 -2.02 -6.17
C ILE A 147 4.51 -2.97 -7.09
N LEU A 148 3.88 -4.09 -7.43
CA LEU A 148 4.35 -4.97 -8.49
C LEU A 148 3.53 -4.75 -9.76
N ILE A 149 4.21 -4.58 -10.90
CA ILE A 149 3.63 -4.53 -12.24
C ILE A 149 4.02 -5.80 -12.98
N TYR A 150 3.04 -6.58 -13.42
CA TYR A 150 3.25 -7.75 -14.29
C TYR A 150 2.79 -7.40 -15.70
N ALA A 151 3.69 -7.54 -16.67
CA ALA A 151 3.46 -7.14 -18.06
C ALA A 151 4.10 -8.16 -19.03
N PRO A 152 3.45 -9.33 -19.23
CA PRO A 152 3.92 -10.33 -20.19
C PRO A 152 3.69 -9.91 -21.64
N ASP A 153 2.66 -9.12 -21.87
CA ASP A 153 2.23 -8.62 -23.17
C ASP A 153 1.62 -7.21 -23.04
N GLU A 154 0.70 -6.85 -23.93
CA GLU A 154 0.02 -5.54 -23.94
C GLU A 154 -0.95 -5.32 -22.75
N ARG A 155 -1.22 -6.35 -21.94
CA ARG A 155 -2.16 -6.31 -20.82
C ARG A 155 -1.44 -6.32 -19.48
N ALA A 156 -0.79 -5.20 -19.16
CA ALA A 156 -0.18 -5.03 -17.86
C ALA A 156 -1.24 -5.01 -16.73
N VAL A 157 -0.90 -5.63 -15.59
CA VAL A 157 -1.68 -5.61 -14.35
C VAL A 157 -0.79 -5.19 -13.17
N VAL A 158 -1.41 -4.61 -12.16
CA VAL A 158 -0.79 -4.11 -10.93
C VAL A 158 -1.27 -4.95 -9.75
N TYR A 159 -0.32 -5.39 -8.95
CA TYR A 159 -0.53 -5.98 -7.63
C TYR A 159 -0.13 -4.94 -6.59
N ASP A 160 -1.13 -4.33 -5.97
CA ASP A 160 -1.00 -3.42 -4.84
C ASP A 160 -1.85 -3.96 -3.70
N LEU A 161 -1.21 -4.39 -2.62
CA LEU A 161 -1.87 -4.96 -1.44
C LEU A 161 -2.59 -3.90 -0.62
N ASP A 162 -2.27 -2.63 -0.80
CA ASP A 162 -2.87 -1.50 -0.10
C ASP A 162 -3.96 -0.82 -0.93
N SER A 163 -4.22 -1.30 -2.15
CA SER A 163 -5.29 -0.76 -3.00
C SER A 163 -6.69 -1.21 -2.56
N ALA A 164 -7.63 -0.29 -2.64
CA ALA A 164 -9.07 -0.55 -2.60
C ALA A 164 -9.64 -1.00 -3.96
N LEU A 165 -8.83 -0.97 -5.03
CA LEU A 165 -9.18 -1.54 -6.32
C LEU A 165 -9.06 -3.08 -6.28
N PRO A 166 -9.60 -3.81 -7.29
CA PRO A 166 -9.44 -5.26 -7.38
C PRO A 166 -7.98 -5.73 -7.31
N PHE A 167 -7.75 -6.97 -6.90
CA PHE A 167 -6.40 -7.54 -6.83
C PHE A 167 -6.31 -8.80 -7.71
N PRO A 168 -5.54 -8.80 -8.82
CA PRO A 168 -4.83 -7.65 -9.40
C PRO A 168 -5.77 -6.65 -10.12
N THR A 169 -5.28 -5.45 -10.43
CA THR A 169 -5.99 -4.44 -11.23
C THR A 169 -5.28 -4.19 -12.57
N HIS A 170 -6.03 -4.06 -13.67
CA HIS A 170 -5.43 -3.64 -14.95
C HIS A 170 -4.69 -2.31 -14.83
N PHE A 171 -3.49 -2.23 -15.41
CA PHE A 171 -2.61 -1.06 -15.25
C PHE A 171 -3.29 0.25 -15.64
N TRP A 172 -4.04 0.28 -16.75
CA TRP A 172 -4.74 1.49 -17.18
C TRP A 172 -5.73 1.98 -16.11
N LYS A 173 -6.50 1.08 -15.51
CA LYS A 173 -7.48 1.39 -14.47
C LYS A 173 -6.78 1.87 -13.21
N TYR A 174 -5.71 1.18 -12.81
CA TYR A 174 -4.90 1.55 -11.66
C TYR A 174 -4.29 2.95 -11.85
N ALA A 175 -3.71 3.23 -13.03
CA ALA A 175 -3.12 4.53 -13.33
C ALA A 175 -4.17 5.65 -13.32
N THR A 176 -5.34 5.44 -13.93
CA THR A 176 -6.41 6.44 -13.96
C THR A 176 -7.00 6.70 -12.58
N GLU A 177 -7.24 5.67 -11.77
CA GLU A 177 -7.93 5.82 -10.49
C GLU A 177 -7.02 6.09 -9.30
N THR A 178 -5.84 5.48 -9.25
CA THR A 178 -4.89 5.59 -8.14
C THR A 178 -3.91 6.74 -8.35
N PHE A 179 -3.30 6.86 -9.53
CA PHE A 179 -2.36 7.95 -9.80
C PHE A 179 -3.11 9.23 -10.16
N ARG A 180 -4.12 9.16 -11.04
CA ARG A 180 -4.76 10.34 -11.66
C ARG A 180 -3.72 11.23 -12.38
N SER A 181 -4.13 12.35 -12.98
CA SER A 181 -3.21 13.28 -13.64
C SER A 181 -2.35 14.05 -12.62
N ASP A 182 -1.08 14.29 -12.94
CA ASP A 182 -0.21 15.21 -12.19
C ASP A 182 -0.54 16.69 -12.48
N GLU A 183 -1.31 17.00 -13.54
CA GLU A 183 -1.63 18.38 -13.95
C GLU A 183 -2.43 19.15 -12.90
N ALA A 184 -3.25 18.44 -12.10
CA ALA A 184 -4.02 19.02 -11.01
C ALA A 184 -3.22 19.16 -9.70
N LEU A 185 -1.98 18.66 -9.67
CA LEU A 185 -1.11 18.70 -8.49
C LEU A 185 -0.03 19.75 -8.62
N ARG A 186 0.36 20.30 -7.47
CA ARG A 186 1.57 21.13 -7.39
C ARG A 186 2.81 20.28 -7.70
N PRO A 187 3.84 20.83 -8.37
CA PRO A 187 5.03 20.09 -8.78
C PRO A 187 5.74 19.33 -7.66
N GLU A 188 5.70 19.84 -6.42
CA GLU A 188 6.29 19.15 -5.26
C GLU A 188 5.62 17.81 -4.92
N TYR A 189 4.38 17.58 -5.37
CA TYR A 189 3.64 16.32 -5.19
C TYR A 189 3.66 15.41 -6.41
N HIS A 190 4.33 15.82 -7.50
CA HIS A 190 4.42 15.00 -8.71
C HIS A 190 5.12 13.69 -8.39
N ARG A 191 4.48 12.58 -8.77
CA ARG A 191 5.00 11.25 -8.44
C ARG A 191 6.12 10.89 -9.42
N ARG A 192 7.19 10.32 -8.88
CA ARG A 192 8.25 9.67 -9.66
C ARG A 192 8.24 8.18 -9.35
N PHE A 193 8.63 7.41 -10.37
CA PHE A 193 8.53 5.96 -10.36
C PHE A 193 9.90 5.39 -10.64
N ARG A 194 10.53 4.76 -9.65
CA ARG A 194 11.72 3.94 -9.88
C ARG A 194 11.26 2.53 -10.21
N LEU A 195 11.49 2.13 -11.46
CA LEU A 195 11.10 0.83 -11.97
C LEU A 195 12.31 -0.11 -11.99
N VAL A 196 12.23 -1.19 -11.24
CA VAL A 196 13.30 -2.20 -11.05
C VAL A 196 12.80 -3.56 -11.55
N PRO A 197 13.55 -4.29 -12.39
CA PRO A 197 13.19 -5.67 -12.72
C PRO A 197 13.10 -6.53 -11.45
N ALA A 198 12.09 -7.39 -11.34
CA ALA A 198 11.87 -8.19 -10.13
C ALA A 198 13.05 -9.11 -9.80
N SER A 199 13.75 -9.63 -10.82
CA SER A 199 14.98 -10.41 -10.65
C SER A 199 16.10 -9.62 -9.96
N VAL A 200 16.29 -8.36 -10.36
CA VAL A 200 17.27 -7.45 -9.74
C VAL A 200 16.84 -7.10 -8.33
N TYR A 201 15.56 -6.83 -8.12
CA TYR A 201 15.02 -6.53 -6.79
C TYR A 201 15.27 -7.67 -5.79
N LEU A 202 14.98 -8.92 -6.18
CA LEU A 202 15.25 -10.09 -5.34
C LEU A 202 16.73 -10.28 -4.99
N GLN A 203 17.63 -9.92 -5.89
CA GLN A 203 19.07 -10.10 -5.71
C GLN A 203 19.75 -8.98 -4.93
N GLN A 204 19.17 -7.78 -4.94
CA GLN A 204 19.86 -6.57 -4.50
C GLN A 204 19.17 -5.85 -3.34
N PHE A 205 17.87 -6.07 -3.10
CA PHE A 205 17.16 -5.40 -2.03
C PHE A 205 17.59 -5.91 -0.65
N ALA A 206 17.84 -4.97 0.26
CA ALA A 206 18.07 -5.24 1.66
C ALA A 206 17.39 -4.16 2.51
N SER A 207 16.72 -4.57 3.59
CA SER A 207 16.33 -3.64 4.65
C SER A 207 16.48 -4.27 6.02
N ASP A 208 17.12 -3.54 6.93
CA ASP A 208 17.22 -3.90 8.35
C ASP A 208 16.02 -3.38 9.16
N ARG A 209 15.05 -2.76 8.48
CA ARG A 209 13.84 -2.13 9.02
C ARG A 209 14.12 -0.97 9.97
N HIS A 210 15.31 -0.39 9.97
CA HIS A 210 15.66 0.73 10.87
C HIS A 210 14.74 1.94 10.65
N HIS A 211 14.30 2.20 9.42
CA HIS A 211 13.34 3.26 9.10
C HIS A 211 11.99 3.10 9.83
N MET A 212 11.68 1.90 10.32
CA MET A 212 10.48 1.59 11.11
C MET A 212 10.74 1.61 12.63
N LYS A 213 11.92 2.05 13.07
CA LYS A 213 12.27 2.22 14.49
C LYS A 213 12.28 3.71 14.84
N ARG A 214 11.76 4.01 16.03
CA ARG A 214 11.91 5.32 16.66
C ARG A 214 13.32 5.44 17.25
N GLU A 215 13.70 6.66 17.62
CA GLU A 215 14.99 6.94 18.29
C GLU A 215 15.18 6.15 19.59
N ASP A 216 14.09 5.85 20.31
CA ASP A 216 14.09 5.05 21.54
C ASP A 216 14.18 3.52 21.29
N GLY A 217 14.32 3.11 20.02
CA GLY A 217 14.41 1.71 19.61
C GLY A 217 13.07 0.97 19.56
N THR A 218 11.96 1.61 19.93
CA THR A 218 10.63 1.03 19.77
C THR A 218 10.19 1.08 18.31
N TRP A 219 9.38 0.10 17.92
CA TRP A 219 8.91 0.02 16.55
C TRP A 219 7.73 0.96 16.31
N ILE A 220 7.76 1.66 15.17
CA ILE A 220 6.63 2.43 14.65
C ILE A 220 5.47 1.48 14.31
N LYS A 221 5.79 0.29 13.78
CA LYS A 221 4.87 -0.81 13.44
C LYS A 221 5.48 -2.14 13.84
N THR A 222 4.67 -3.14 14.17
CA THR A 222 5.20 -4.49 14.41
C THR A 222 5.88 -5.01 13.13
N PRO A 223 7.16 -5.41 13.20
CA PRO A 223 7.86 -5.91 12.02
C PRO A 223 7.28 -7.27 11.58
N PRO A 224 7.45 -7.66 10.31
CA PRO A 224 7.13 -9.00 9.85
C PRO A 224 7.82 -10.07 10.71
N ASP A 225 7.15 -11.22 10.86
CA ASP A 225 7.58 -12.33 11.72
C ASP A 225 8.75 -13.16 11.15
N TYR A 226 9.24 -12.81 9.96
CA TYR A 226 10.44 -13.35 9.35
C TYR A 226 11.64 -12.40 9.50
N PRO A 227 12.89 -12.93 9.46
CA PRO A 227 14.09 -12.12 9.54
C PRO A 227 14.13 -11.00 8.47
N PRO A 228 14.79 -9.86 8.75
CA PRO A 228 14.97 -8.80 7.78
C PRO A 228 15.61 -9.31 6.48
N ILE A 229 15.15 -8.79 5.34
CA ILE A 229 15.69 -9.15 4.03
C ILE A 229 17.08 -8.52 3.91
N SER A 230 18.09 -9.31 3.64
CA SER A 230 19.48 -8.85 3.52
C SER A 230 20.24 -9.63 2.46
N ILE A 231 21.33 -9.04 1.97
CA ILE A 231 22.27 -9.69 1.05
C ILE A 231 23.66 -9.73 1.71
N PRO A 232 24.57 -10.63 1.28
CA PRO A 232 25.87 -10.82 1.96
C PRO A 232 26.69 -9.53 2.12
N THR A 233 26.54 -8.58 1.20
CA THR A 233 27.29 -7.32 1.15
C THR A 233 26.56 -6.12 1.75
N CYS A 234 25.27 -6.23 2.08
CA CYS A 234 24.45 -5.09 2.46
C CYS A 234 23.28 -5.51 3.37
N LYS A 235 23.11 -4.77 4.48
CA LYS A 235 22.01 -4.99 5.44
C LYS A 235 20.82 -4.06 5.24
N ASP A 236 21.07 -2.87 4.69
CA ASP A 236 20.02 -1.90 4.38
C ASP A 236 20.45 -1.04 3.19
N ASN A 237 19.60 -0.96 2.18
CA ASN A 237 19.74 -0.06 1.04
C ASN A 237 18.40 0.48 0.57
N LEU A 238 17.35 0.40 1.38
CA LEU A 238 16.00 0.85 1.05
C LEU A 238 15.98 2.29 0.52
N ASP A 239 16.79 3.18 1.10
CA ASP A 239 16.87 4.58 0.68
C ASP A 239 17.27 4.72 -0.79
N THR A 240 18.12 3.83 -1.31
CA THR A 240 18.55 3.86 -2.72
C THR A 240 17.43 3.50 -3.70
N PHE A 241 16.38 2.82 -3.21
CA PHE A 241 15.16 2.53 -3.97
C PHE A 241 14.14 3.67 -3.86
N ILE A 242 14.06 4.32 -2.70
CA ILE A 242 13.14 5.44 -2.46
C ILE A 242 13.65 6.72 -3.14
N ASN A 243 14.95 6.96 -3.15
CA ASN A 243 15.54 8.17 -3.71
C ASN A 243 15.24 8.26 -5.23
N MET A 244 14.70 9.41 -5.65
CA MET A 244 14.28 9.69 -7.03
C MET A 244 15.21 10.66 -7.77
N GLU A 245 16.49 10.74 -7.36
CA GLU A 245 17.55 11.47 -8.04
C GLU A 245 18.08 10.68 -9.25
N GLN A 246 18.15 11.35 -10.41
CA GLN A 246 18.61 10.74 -11.66
C GLN A 246 20.06 10.27 -11.56
N GLY A 247 20.36 9.09 -12.11
CA GLY A 247 21.71 8.50 -12.06
C GLY A 247 22.06 7.81 -10.75
N THR A 248 21.15 7.76 -9.77
CA THR A 248 21.33 7.03 -8.50
C THR A 248 20.55 5.72 -8.48
N GLY A 249 21.01 4.77 -7.66
CA GLY A 249 20.28 3.54 -7.35
C GLY A 249 20.09 2.57 -8.53
N LEU A 250 19.30 1.52 -8.30
CA LEU A 250 19.00 0.49 -9.30
C LEU A 250 17.71 0.80 -10.09
N GLY A 251 17.62 0.32 -11.33
CA GLY A 251 16.44 0.52 -12.18
C GLY A 251 16.41 1.89 -12.88
N VAL A 252 15.24 2.26 -13.40
CA VAL A 252 15.03 3.49 -14.18
C VAL A 252 13.98 4.37 -13.52
N ILE A 253 14.29 5.65 -13.32
CA ILE A 253 13.33 6.64 -12.81
C ILE A 253 12.52 7.23 -13.97
N MET A 254 11.20 7.25 -13.80
CA MET A 254 10.24 7.73 -14.79
C MET A 254 9.26 8.73 -14.17
N SER A 255 8.80 9.68 -14.98
CA SER A 255 7.58 10.45 -14.71
C SER A 255 6.33 9.58 -14.90
N LEU A 256 5.18 10.04 -14.39
CA LEU A 256 3.90 9.38 -14.64
C LEU A 256 3.63 9.17 -16.14
N LYS A 257 3.86 10.21 -16.96
CA LYS A 257 3.66 10.14 -18.41
C LYS A 257 4.51 9.04 -19.05
N GLN A 258 5.78 8.94 -18.66
CA GLN A 258 6.68 7.90 -19.16
C GLN A 258 6.24 6.50 -18.70
N LEU A 259 5.82 6.35 -17.44
CA LEU A 259 5.31 5.08 -16.92
C LEU A 259 4.05 4.62 -17.66
N VAL A 260 3.10 5.53 -17.86
CA VAL A 260 1.87 5.24 -18.61
C VAL A 260 2.19 4.84 -20.04
N ASN A 261 3.03 5.59 -20.75
CA ASN A 261 3.45 5.24 -22.11
C ASN A 261 4.15 3.87 -22.21
N ARG A 262 4.82 3.43 -21.13
CA ARG A 262 5.50 2.14 -21.10
C ARG A 262 4.52 0.96 -20.98
N PHE A 263 3.49 1.08 -20.15
CA PHE A 263 2.62 -0.03 -19.78
C PHE A 263 1.18 0.08 -20.31
N TYR A 264 0.83 1.20 -20.92
CA TYR A 264 -0.43 1.39 -21.62
C TYR A 264 -0.15 1.71 -23.09
N ARG A 265 -0.56 0.80 -23.97
CA ARG A 265 -0.65 1.05 -25.41
C ARG A 265 -2.12 1.00 -25.79
N PRO A 266 -2.70 2.09 -26.32
CA PRO A 266 -4.01 2.00 -26.93
C PRO A 266 -3.90 0.99 -28.08
N SER A 267 -4.86 0.09 -28.20
CA SER A 267 -4.99 -0.79 -29.35
C SER A 267 -4.94 0.08 -30.61
N VAL A 268 -3.93 -0.14 -31.46
CA VAL A 268 -3.85 0.51 -32.76
C VAL A 268 -5.06 0.01 -33.56
N THR A 269 -6.02 0.90 -33.82
CA THR A 269 -7.07 0.61 -34.79
C THR A 269 -6.39 0.24 -36.11
N PRO A 270 -6.69 -0.92 -36.73
CA PRO A 270 -6.09 -1.25 -38.01
C PRO A 270 -6.38 -0.11 -38.98
N VAL A 271 -5.33 0.50 -39.55
CA VAL A 271 -5.48 1.48 -40.61
C VAL A 271 -6.20 0.77 -41.74
N ALA A 272 -7.39 1.26 -42.11
CA ALA A 272 -8.16 0.69 -43.21
C ALA A 272 -7.26 0.65 -44.46
N PRO A 273 -7.24 -0.47 -45.22
CA PRO A 273 -6.45 -0.55 -46.44
C PRO A 273 -6.84 0.61 -47.37
N PRO A 274 -5.86 1.21 -48.08
CA PRO A 274 -6.15 2.28 -49.01
C PRO A 274 -7.19 1.80 -50.04
N PRO A 275 -8.12 2.68 -50.46
CA PRO A 275 -9.14 2.31 -51.44
C PRO A 275 -8.46 1.77 -52.71
N PRO A 276 -9.02 0.72 -53.34
CA PRO A 276 -8.45 0.17 -54.57
C PRO A 276 -8.34 1.28 -55.61
N GLN A 277 -7.13 1.46 -56.16
CA GLN A 277 -6.92 2.40 -57.25
C GLN A 277 -7.79 1.98 -58.45
N PRO A 278 -8.46 2.91 -59.13
CA PRO A 278 -9.30 2.60 -60.28
C PRO A 278 -8.44 1.91 -61.34
N GLN A 279 -8.80 0.66 -61.67
CA GLN A 279 -8.19 -0.08 -62.76
C GLN A 279 -8.49 0.67 -64.07
N ALA A 280 -7.43 1.05 -64.78
CA ALA A 280 -7.55 1.63 -66.11
C ALA A 280 -8.27 0.63 -67.02
N THR A 281 -9.38 1.07 -67.60
CA THR A 281 -10.15 0.31 -68.58
C THR A 281 -9.31 0.19 -69.84
N PRO A 282 -9.02 -1.03 -70.34
CA PRO A 282 -8.35 -1.17 -71.63
C PRO A 282 -9.31 -0.69 -72.73
N THR A 283 -8.73 0.03 -73.69
CA THR A 283 -9.39 0.63 -74.86
C THR A 283 -9.72 -0.42 -75.91
#